data_AF-A0A1Z8M5Q5-F1
#
_entry.id   AF-A0A1Z8M5Q5-F1
#
_cell.length_a   1.000
_cell.length_b   1.000
_cell.length_c   1.000
_cell.angle_alpha   90.00
_cell.angle_beta   90.00
_cell.angle_gamma   90.00
#
_symmetry.space_group_name_H-M   'P 1'
#
loop_
_entity.id
_entity.type
_entity.pdbx_description
1 polymer ?
#
loop_
_entity_poly.entity_id
_entity_poly.type
_entity_poly.pdbx_seq_one_letter_code
_entity_poly.pdbx_strand_id
1 'polypeptide(L)'
;MLNETNIEVLEEEQEEDIIEELSDPSYASANLDFLNGDNTSLYLAFKAYHQDQDFEAAVSYFQQALAYSEANQEDTKTSQSGSIDISEPDDSQAKSKYWLAESYLKLEKDNLAINLFEDLISHHKLHYLSLAAERRLAILVGIHTNKG
;
A
#
# COMPACT_ATOMS: atom_id res chain seq x y z
N MET A 1 26.21 -53.04 -23.82
CA MET A 1 26.68 -53.28 -22.45
C MET A 1 26.21 -52.10 -21.62
N LEU A 2 25.46 -52.44 -20.58
CA LEU A 2 24.83 -51.55 -19.62
C LEU A 2 25.91 -50.83 -18.80
N ASN A 3 25.66 -49.58 -18.44
CA ASN A 3 25.45 -49.24 -17.03
C ASN A 3 24.86 -47.83 -16.94
N GLU A 4 23.57 -47.83 -16.64
CA GLU A 4 22.89 -46.78 -15.88
C GLU A 4 23.64 -46.59 -14.56
N THR A 5 23.82 -45.34 -14.12
CA THR A 5 24.18 -45.09 -12.72
C THR A 5 23.53 -43.80 -12.27
N ASN A 6 22.32 -43.99 -11.77
CA ASN A 6 21.72 -43.42 -10.57
C ASN A 6 22.11 -41.98 -10.18
N ILE A 7 21.09 -41.13 -10.32
CA ILE A 7 20.89 -39.91 -9.54
C ILE A 7 20.71 -40.34 -8.08
N GLU A 8 21.69 -40.04 -7.22
CA GLU A 8 21.49 -40.03 -5.78
C GLU A 8 21.21 -38.59 -5.35
N VAL A 9 19.92 -38.33 -5.10
CA VAL A 9 19.43 -37.19 -4.35
C VAL A 9 19.88 -37.38 -2.91
N LEU A 10 20.78 -36.53 -2.43
CA LEU A 10 21.03 -36.36 -1.00
C LEU A 10 20.13 -35.23 -0.51
N GLU A 11 18.99 -35.63 0.06
CA GLU A 11 18.13 -34.82 0.89
C GLU A 11 18.89 -34.54 2.20
N GLU A 12 19.42 -33.33 2.36
CA GLU A 12 19.78 -32.82 3.68
C GLU A 12 18.53 -32.13 4.26
N GLU A 13 17.79 -32.89 5.07
CA GLU A 13 16.76 -32.40 5.97
C GLU A 13 17.40 -31.42 6.96
N GLN A 14 17.36 -30.13 6.66
CA GLN A 14 17.57 -29.10 7.69
C GLN A 14 16.33 -29.04 8.55
N GLU A 15 16.43 -29.64 9.73
CA GLU A 15 15.46 -29.51 10.83
C GLU A 15 15.14 -28.02 11.06
N GLU A 16 13.88 -27.66 10.80
CA GLU A 16 13.33 -26.36 11.17
C GLU A 16 13.34 -26.26 12.70
N ASP A 17 14.25 -25.45 13.24
CA ASP A 17 14.18 -25.00 14.63
C ASP A 17 12.84 -24.28 14.82
N ILE A 18 11.90 -24.98 15.45
CA ILE A 18 10.60 -24.45 15.87
C ILE A 18 10.89 -23.34 16.87
N ILE A 19 10.77 -22.08 16.43
CA ILE A 19 10.80 -20.92 17.31
C ILE A 19 9.57 -21.05 18.22
N GLU A 20 9.80 -21.46 19.46
CA GLU A 20 8.82 -21.51 20.53
C GLU A 20 8.22 -20.11 20.72
N GLU A 21 6.99 -19.93 20.25
CA GLU A 21 6.21 -18.70 20.42
C GLU A 21 5.90 -18.55 21.92
N LEU A 22 6.73 -17.75 22.60
CA LEU A 22 6.49 -17.31 23.97
C LEU A 22 5.21 -16.47 24.00
N SER A 23 4.10 -17.14 24.26
CA SER A 23 2.79 -16.55 24.49
C SER A 23 2.80 -15.89 25.86
N ASP A 24 3.35 -14.67 25.93
CA ASP A 24 3.28 -13.83 27.12
C ASP A 24 1.89 -13.17 27.18
N PRO A 25 0.98 -13.57 28.08
CA PRO A 25 -0.40 -13.09 28.10
C PRO A 25 -0.54 -11.69 28.73
N SER A 26 0.58 -10.97 28.94
CA SER A 26 0.62 -9.67 29.61
C SER A 26 0.39 -8.46 28.71
N TYR A 27 0.14 -8.62 27.40
CA TYR A 27 -0.07 -7.49 26.47
C TYR A 27 -1.52 -7.00 26.36
N ALA A 28 -2.43 -7.44 27.22
CA ALA A 28 -3.86 -7.11 27.12
C ALA A 28 -4.27 -5.74 27.68
N SER A 29 -3.34 -4.84 28.04
CA SER A 29 -3.70 -3.49 28.49
C SER A 29 -2.59 -2.47 28.31
N ALA A 30 -2.10 -2.30 27.08
CA ALA A 30 -1.37 -1.10 26.71
C ALA A 30 -2.32 -0.18 25.96
N ASN A 31 -2.48 1.06 26.43
CA ASN A 31 -3.18 2.11 25.69
C ASN A 31 -2.61 2.16 24.26
N LEU A 32 -3.43 1.76 23.29
CA LEU A 32 -3.05 1.60 21.88
C LEU A 32 -3.01 2.93 21.14
N ASP A 33 -2.79 4.05 21.84
CA ASP A 33 -2.74 5.38 21.22
C ASP A 33 -1.57 5.49 20.22
N PHE A 34 -0.53 4.65 20.33
CA PHE A 34 0.54 4.54 19.32
C PHE A 34 0.09 3.83 18.03
N LEU A 35 -1.00 3.04 18.09
CA LEU A 35 -1.68 2.51 16.91
C LEU A 35 -2.62 3.54 16.28
N ASN A 36 -2.86 4.71 16.89
CA ASN A 36 -3.61 5.78 16.20
C ASN A 36 -2.75 6.56 15.19
N GLY A 37 -1.51 6.11 14.92
CA GLY A 37 -0.64 6.67 13.88
C GLY A 37 -0.88 6.06 12.50
N ASP A 38 -0.52 6.82 11.47
CA ASP A 38 -0.53 6.54 10.01
C ASP A 38 -0.48 5.05 9.63
N ASN A 39 0.38 4.29 10.30
CA ASN A 39 0.62 2.88 10.06
C ASN A 39 -0.59 1.97 10.31
N THR A 40 -1.46 2.24 11.28
CA THR A 40 -2.57 1.31 11.56
C THR A 40 -3.68 1.42 10.55
N SER A 41 -4.08 2.63 10.19
CA SER A 41 -5.09 2.83 9.13
C SER A 41 -4.58 2.29 7.80
N LEU A 42 -3.31 2.54 7.46
CA LEU A 42 -2.71 2.01 6.24
C LEU A 42 -2.60 0.49 6.27
N TYR A 43 -2.22 -0.10 7.41
CA TYR A 43 -2.19 -1.56 7.61
C TYR A 43 -3.58 -2.18 7.45
N LEU A 44 -4.59 -1.62 8.12
CA LEU A 44 -5.97 -2.10 8.04
C LEU A 44 -6.51 -1.99 6.61
N ALA A 45 -6.15 -0.93 5.89
CA ALA A 45 -6.52 -0.76 4.49
C ALA A 45 -5.91 -1.84 3.61
N PHE A 46 -4.62 -2.14 3.77
CA PHE A 46 -3.96 -3.22 3.03
C PHE A 46 -4.51 -4.60 3.39
N LYS A 47 -4.80 -4.86 4.66
CA LYS A 47 -5.47 -6.09 5.10
C LYS A 47 -6.84 -6.22 4.44
N ALA A 48 -7.67 -5.18 4.49
CA ALA A 48 -8.98 -5.16 3.88
C ALA A 48 -8.91 -5.40 2.37
N TYR A 49 -7.97 -4.74 1.66
CA TYR A 49 -7.83 -4.86 0.21
C TYR A 49 -7.26 -6.21 -0.25
N HIS A 50 -6.16 -6.68 0.36
CA HIS A 50 -5.43 -7.84 -0.13
C HIS A 50 -5.86 -9.16 0.50
N GLN A 51 -6.24 -9.16 1.78
CA GLN A 51 -6.56 -10.38 2.52
C GLN A 51 -8.06 -10.60 2.59
N ASP A 52 -8.81 -9.61 3.08
CA ASP A 52 -10.24 -9.77 3.33
C ASP A 52 -11.08 -9.56 2.05
N GLN A 53 -10.50 -8.90 1.04
CA GLN A 53 -11.17 -8.45 -0.19
C GLN A 53 -12.43 -7.61 0.08
N ASP A 54 -12.48 -6.94 1.22
CA ASP A 54 -13.52 -5.99 1.61
C ASP A 54 -13.12 -4.61 1.10
N PHE A 55 -13.54 -4.30 -0.13
CA PHE A 55 -13.12 -3.08 -0.82
C PHE A 55 -13.81 -1.83 -0.24
N GLU A 56 -15.01 -1.95 0.33
CA GLU A 56 -15.67 -0.87 1.06
C GLU A 56 -14.89 -0.51 2.33
N ALA A 57 -14.46 -1.52 3.11
CA ALA A 57 -13.60 -1.30 4.27
C ALA A 57 -12.24 -0.72 3.85
N ALA A 58 -11.63 -1.24 2.78
CA ALA A 58 -10.38 -0.72 2.25
C ALA A 58 -10.48 0.77 1.88
N VAL A 59 -11.57 1.19 1.22
CA VAL A 59 -11.84 2.61 0.93
C VAL A 59 -11.86 3.43 2.22
N SER A 60 -12.60 2.98 3.24
CA SER A 60 -12.70 3.72 4.51
C SER A 60 -11.34 3.86 5.20
N TYR A 61 -10.55 2.78 5.24
CA TYR A 61 -9.24 2.81 5.89
C TYR A 61 -8.19 3.60 5.11
N PHE A 62 -8.14 3.51 3.77
CA PHE A 62 -7.23 4.33 2.97
C PHE A 62 -7.58 5.83 3.07
N GLN A 63 -8.87 6.19 3.15
CA GLN A 63 -9.27 7.57 3.40
C GLN A 63 -8.80 8.07 4.78
N GLN A 64 -8.90 7.23 5.81
CA GLN A 64 -8.40 7.56 7.15
C GLN A 64 -6.87 7.72 7.16
N ALA A 65 -6.13 6.82 6.50
CA ALA A 65 -4.68 6.93 6.36
C ALA A 65 -4.29 8.21 5.63
N LEU A 66 -4.97 8.53 4.51
CA LEU A 66 -4.71 9.76 3.76
C LEU A 66 -4.97 11.00 4.63
N ALA A 67 -6.11 11.09 5.30
CA ALA A 67 -6.43 12.23 6.17
C ALA A 67 -5.41 12.43 7.31
N TYR A 68 -4.90 11.32 7.88
CA TYR A 68 -3.86 11.38 8.90
C TYR A 68 -2.54 11.90 8.31
N SER A 69 -2.09 11.35 7.19
CA SER A 69 -0.85 11.78 6.54
C SER A 69 -0.89 13.26 6.10
N GLU A 70 -2.03 13.75 5.63
CA GLU A 70 -2.23 15.16 5.26
C GLU A 70 -2.16 16.09 6.48
N ALA A 71 -2.78 15.71 7.61
CA ALA A 71 -2.75 16.50 8.83
C ALA A 71 -1.32 16.66 9.40
N ASN A 72 -0.49 15.61 9.31
CA ASN A 72 0.87 15.64 9.86
C ASN A 72 1.91 16.36 8.97
N GLN A 73 1.59 16.62 7.70
CA GLN A 73 2.43 17.45 6.84
C GLN A 73 2.32 18.95 7.15
N GLU A 74 1.21 19.41 7.72
CA GLU A 74 1.09 20.82 8.13
C GLU A 74 2.03 21.15 9.30
N ASP A 75 2.25 20.19 10.20
CA ASP A 75 3.10 20.40 11.39
C ASP A 75 4.60 20.51 11.05
N THR A 76 5.07 19.82 10.00
CA THR A 76 6.49 19.79 9.61
C THR A 76 6.94 21.00 8.79
N LYS A 77 6.02 21.72 8.12
CA LYS A 77 6.34 22.90 7.30
C LYS A 77 6.74 24.15 8.09
N THR A 78 6.54 24.18 9.40
CA THR A 78 6.89 25.35 10.24
C THR A 78 8.40 25.48 10.54
N SER A 79 9.24 24.51 10.16
CA SER A 79 10.65 24.47 10.60
C SER A 79 11.73 24.55 9.51
N GLN A 80 11.40 24.59 8.21
CA GLN A 80 12.41 24.63 7.13
C GLN A 80 12.36 25.93 6.33
N SER A 81 13.14 26.92 6.77
CA SER A 81 13.52 28.07 5.96
C SER A 81 14.89 27.80 5.32
N GLY A 82 14.95 27.66 4.00
CA GLY A 82 16.18 27.95 3.25
C GLY A 82 16.86 26.87 2.39
N SER A 83 16.25 25.72 2.12
CA SER A 83 16.79 24.73 1.16
C SER A 83 15.79 24.42 0.05
N ILE A 84 16.28 24.16 -1.17
CA ILE A 84 15.45 23.70 -2.30
C ILE A 84 14.64 22.50 -1.82
N ASP A 85 13.32 22.65 -1.86
CA ASP A 85 12.36 21.67 -1.37
C ASP A 85 12.29 20.49 -2.35
N ILE A 86 13.26 19.59 -2.23
CA ILE A 86 13.18 18.24 -2.79
C ILE A 86 12.63 17.35 -1.67
N SER A 87 11.43 17.68 -1.16
CA SER A 87 10.69 16.76 -0.29
C SER A 87 10.55 15.44 -1.05
N GLU A 88 11.05 14.36 -0.46
CA GLU A 88 10.66 13.02 -0.94
C GLU A 88 9.13 12.94 -0.90
N PRO A 89 8.50 12.38 -1.95
CA PRO A 89 7.05 12.19 -1.93
C PRO A 89 6.69 11.33 -0.73
N ASP A 90 5.74 11.80 0.06
CA ASP A 90 5.23 11.07 1.21
C ASP A 90 4.70 9.70 0.77
N ASP A 91 5.43 8.65 1.15
CA ASP A 91 5.18 7.28 0.73
C ASP A 91 3.82 6.78 1.23
N SER A 92 3.38 7.20 2.42
CA SER A 92 2.05 6.88 2.96
C SER A 92 0.95 7.54 2.13
N GLN A 93 1.11 8.81 1.77
CA GLN A 93 0.15 9.51 0.90
C GLN A 93 0.09 8.87 -0.49
N ALA A 94 1.25 8.59 -1.09
CA ALA A 94 1.32 8.01 -2.42
C ALA A 94 0.69 6.62 -2.47
N LYS A 95 0.98 5.77 -1.48
CA LYS A 95 0.35 4.44 -1.32
C LYS A 95 -1.15 4.56 -1.10
N SER A 96 -1.58 5.43 -0.18
CA SER A 96 -3.00 5.60 0.15
C SER A 96 -3.79 6.03 -1.08
N LYS A 97 -3.30 7.03 -1.84
CA LYS A 97 -3.97 7.51 -3.06
C LYS A 97 -4.07 6.42 -4.13
N TYR A 98 -2.98 5.70 -4.40
CA TYR A 98 -2.95 4.65 -5.41
C TYR A 98 -3.92 3.51 -5.08
N TRP A 99 -3.84 2.98 -3.86
CA TRP A 99 -4.65 1.82 -3.48
C TRP A 99 -6.10 2.18 -3.17
N LEU A 100 -6.39 3.41 -2.75
CA LEU A 100 -7.75 3.93 -2.72
C LEU A 100 -8.36 3.99 -4.12
N ALA A 101 -7.58 4.42 -5.13
CA ALA A 101 -8.03 4.43 -6.52
C ALA A 101 -8.30 3.01 -7.04
N GLU A 102 -7.41 2.05 -6.79
CA GLU A 102 -7.65 0.63 -7.13
C GLU A 102 -8.89 0.07 -6.40
N SER A 103 -9.10 0.44 -5.14
CA SER A 103 -10.32 0.05 -4.39
C SER A 103 -11.58 0.62 -5.04
N TYR A 104 -11.55 1.86 -5.52
CA TYR A 104 -12.67 2.42 -6.29
C TYR A 104 -12.91 1.70 -7.61
N LEU A 105 -11.86 1.26 -8.32
CA LEU A 105 -12.04 0.44 -9.52
C LEU A 105 -12.71 -0.89 -9.22
N LYS A 106 -12.41 -1.52 -8.07
CA LYS A 106 -13.10 -2.75 -7.62
C LYS A 106 -14.59 -2.52 -7.33
N LEU A 107 -14.95 -1.29 -6.99
CA LEU A 107 -16.33 -0.87 -6.71
C LEU A 107 -17.01 -0.16 -7.90
N GLU A 108 -16.43 -0.24 -9.10
CA GLU A 108 -16.96 0.40 -10.33
C GLU A 108 -17.14 1.93 -10.21
N LYS A 109 -16.33 2.57 -9.35
CA LYS A 109 -16.32 4.02 -9.11
C LYS A 109 -15.22 4.70 -9.94
N ASP A 110 -15.25 4.48 -11.26
CA ASP A 110 -14.18 4.85 -12.19
C ASP A 110 -13.76 6.33 -12.11
N ASN A 111 -14.72 7.25 -12.03
CA ASN A 111 -14.44 8.68 -11.95
C ASN A 111 -13.64 9.05 -10.68
N LEU A 112 -13.94 8.41 -9.54
CA LEU A 112 -13.21 8.66 -8.30
C LEU A 112 -11.78 8.08 -8.37
N ALA A 113 -11.62 6.92 -9.01
CA ALA A 113 -10.31 6.34 -9.25
C ALA A 113 -9.45 7.22 -10.18
N ILE A 114 -10.02 7.71 -11.27
CA ILE A 114 -9.34 8.60 -12.23
C ILE A 114 -8.83 9.85 -11.51
N ASN A 115 -9.69 10.53 -10.75
CA ASN A 115 -9.31 11.73 -10.03
C ASN A 115 -8.13 11.48 -9.06
N LEU A 116 -8.11 10.34 -8.36
CA LEU A 116 -7.02 10.00 -7.45
C LEU A 116 -5.72 9.67 -8.18
N PHE A 117 -5.79 8.99 -9.32
CA PHE A 117 -4.60 8.74 -10.14
C PHE A 117 -4.02 10.04 -10.69
N GLU A 118 -4.86 10.95 -11.20
CA GLU A 118 -4.42 12.28 -11.66
C GLU A 118 -3.78 13.08 -10.53
N ASP A 119 -4.38 13.06 -9.35
CA ASP A 119 -3.86 13.72 -8.16
C ASP A 119 -2.51 13.14 -7.71
N LEU A 120 -2.37 11.81 -7.71
CA LEU A 120 -1.12 11.11 -7.40
C LEU A 120 -0.01 11.52 -8.37
N ILE A 121 -0.30 11.49 -9.67
CA ILE A 121 0.68 11.86 -10.72
C ILE A 121 1.08 13.33 -10.60
N SER A 122 0.15 14.23 -10.28
CA SER A 122 0.45 15.65 -10.12
C SER A 122 1.38 15.92 -8.94
N HIS A 123 1.11 15.30 -7.79
CA HIS A 123 1.73 15.66 -6.51
C HIS A 123 2.87 14.73 -6.07
N HIS A 124 3.02 13.54 -6.66
CA HIS A 124 4.03 12.55 -6.26
C HIS A 124 4.86 12.05 -7.46
N LYS A 125 5.22 12.93 -8.41
CA LYS A 125 5.86 12.57 -9.70
C LYS A 125 7.07 11.65 -9.62
N LEU A 126 7.84 11.71 -8.54
CA LEU A 126 9.03 10.87 -8.34
C LEU A 126 8.74 9.52 -7.66
N HIS A 127 7.51 9.31 -7.18
CA HIS A 127 7.10 8.07 -6.54
C HIS A 127 6.77 7.01 -7.60
N TYR A 128 7.21 5.76 -7.39
CA TYR A 128 7.04 4.67 -8.36
C TYR A 128 5.56 4.38 -8.69
N LEU A 129 4.64 4.63 -7.74
CA LEU A 129 3.20 4.47 -7.95
C LEU A 129 2.61 5.53 -8.89
N SER A 130 3.26 6.67 -9.10
CA SER A 130 2.81 7.67 -10.08
C SER A 130 2.95 7.12 -11.50
N LEU A 131 4.06 6.43 -11.80
CA LEU A 131 4.21 5.73 -13.08
C LEU A 131 3.19 4.59 -13.23
N ALA A 132 2.87 3.88 -12.15
CA ALA A 132 1.81 2.86 -12.17
C ALA A 132 0.43 3.47 -12.46
N ALA A 133 0.14 4.64 -11.88
CA ALA A 133 -1.09 5.39 -12.09
C ALA A 133 -1.23 5.91 -13.53
N GLU A 134 -0.15 6.42 -14.14
CA GLU A 134 -0.16 6.85 -15.55
C GLU A 134 -0.58 5.71 -16.48
N ARG A 135 -0.02 4.52 -16.27
CA ARG A 135 -0.38 3.31 -17.03
C ARG A 135 -1.84 2.93 -16.82
N ARG A 136 -2.33 3.07 -15.60
CA ARG A 136 -3.72 2.75 -15.25
C ARG A 136 -4.70 3.72 -15.93
N LEU A 137 -4.41 5.02 -15.87
CA LEU A 137 -5.20 6.06 -16.55
C LEU A 137 -5.25 5.85 -18.06
N ALA A 138 -4.11 5.51 -18.69
CA ALA A 138 -4.07 5.24 -20.13
C ALA A 138 -5.05 4.12 -20.53
N ILE A 139 -5.17 3.08 -19.70
CA ILE A 139 -6.12 1.97 -19.91
C ILE A 139 -7.56 2.46 -19.71
N LEU A 140 -7.84 3.16 -18.62
CA LEU A 140 -9.19 3.64 -18.30
C LEU A 140 -9.72 4.60 -19.36
N VAL A 141 -8.93 5.60 -19.76
CA VAL A 141 -9.29 6.54 -20.83
C VAL A 141 -9.42 5.84 -22.17
N GLY A 142 -8.54 4.88 -22.49
CA GLY A 142 -8.63 4.07 -23.71
C GLY A 142 -9.88 3.18 -23.77
N ILE A 143 -10.40 2.71 -22.64
CA ILE A 143 -11.68 1.99 -22.54
C ILE A 143 -12.85 2.93 -22.85
N HIS A 144 -12.81 4.18 -22.37
CA HIS A 144 -13.86 5.17 -22.64
C HIS A 144 -13.91 5.63 -24.11
N THR A 145 -12.79 5.66 -24.82
CA THR A 145 -12.75 6.04 -26.24
C THR A 145 -13.23 4.94 -27.21
N ASN A 146 -13.23 3.67 -26.80
CA ASN A 146 -13.61 2.53 -27.65
C ASN A 146 -15.09 2.10 -27.52
N LYS A 147 -15.89 2.79 -26.71
CA LYS A 147 -17.35 2.55 -26.57
C LYS A 147 -18.22 3.49 -27.42
N GLY A 148 -17.64 4.16 -28.41
CA GLY A 148 -18.32 5.05 -29.36
C GLY A 148 -18.74 4.36 -30.65
#